data_AF-A0A0G4P9H7-F1
#
_entry.id   AF-A0A0G4P9H7-F1
#
_cell.length_a   1.000
_cell.length_b   1.000
_cell.length_c   1.000
_cell.angle_alpha   90.00
_cell.angle_beta   90.00
_cell.angle_gamma   90.00
#
_symmetry.space_group_name_H-M   'P 1'
#
loop_
_entity.id
_entity.type
_entity.pdbx_description
1 polymer ?
#
loop_
_entity_poly.entity_id
_entity_poly.type
_entity_poly.pdbx_seq_one_letter_code
_entity_poly.pdbx_strand_id
1 'polypeptide(L)'
;MDIDQQRQSRATFRLEEANLYYTAATGVYNNKYMDILKTPYLGMRQYLLRQTGYPWDADVINLRAALVGITTLSVWSSISLAVCPVVFSDEERKAAMAESQEWNESEQLLSQVRDHLGIDLGGGTEPENFERAVEGNRQFRMEMVRQAEEGQQEICWRNWPYKDDEDDSMSPSGNV
;
A
#
# COMPACT_ATOMS: atom_id res chain seq x y z
N MET A 1 -6.97 8.06 -26.40
CA MET A 1 -7.13 7.05 -25.35
C MET A 1 -6.43 5.81 -25.84
N ASP A 2 -5.43 5.35 -25.10
CA ASP A 2 -4.60 4.21 -25.49
C ASP A 2 -5.44 2.90 -25.53
N ILE A 3 -5.09 1.95 -26.41
CA ILE A 3 -5.87 0.72 -26.62
C ILE A 3 -5.92 -0.11 -25.34
N ASP A 4 -4.82 -0.12 -24.57
CA ASP A 4 -4.76 -0.87 -23.33
C ASP A 4 -5.54 -0.18 -22.20
N GLN A 5 -5.53 1.15 -22.14
CA GLN A 5 -6.44 1.90 -21.27
C GLN A 5 -7.92 1.60 -21.57
N GLN A 6 -8.29 1.48 -22.85
CA GLN A 6 -9.66 1.13 -23.25
C GLN A 6 -10.01 -0.30 -22.82
N ARG A 7 -9.08 -1.25 -22.97
CA ARG A 7 -9.26 -2.65 -22.54
C ARG A 7 -9.43 -2.75 -21.02
N GLN A 8 -8.58 -2.06 -20.26
CA GLN A 8 -8.63 -2.04 -18.80
C GLN A 8 -9.94 -1.43 -18.31
N SER A 9 -10.36 -0.30 -18.88
CA SER A 9 -11.64 0.34 -18.56
C SER A 9 -12.82 -0.59 -18.81
N ARG A 10 -12.82 -1.33 -19.93
CA ARG A 10 -13.86 -2.30 -20.26
C ARG A 10 -13.86 -3.51 -19.33
N ALA A 11 -12.68 -3.97 -18.91
CA ALA A 11 -12.54 -5.07 -17.95
C ALA A 11 -13.10 -4.67 -16.58
N THR A 12 -12.74 -3.48 -16.08
CA THR A 12 -13.28 -2.92 -14.83
C THR A 12 -14.80 -2.82 -14.88
N PHE A 13 -15.35 -2.21 -15.94
CA PHE A 13 -16.80 -2.07 -16.09
C PHE A 13 -17.53 -3.43 -16.06
N ARG A 14 -16.99 -4.44 -16.77
CA ARG A 14 -17.57 -5.79 -16.77
C ARG A 14 -17.48 -6.48 -15.41
N LEU A 15 -16.41 -6.26 -14.67
CA LEU A 15 -16.24 -6.80 -13.33
C LEU A 15 -17.26 -6.17 -12.36
N GLU A 16 -17.46 -4.86 -12.43
CA GLU A 16 -18.46 -4.14 -11.64
C GLU A 16 -19.87 -4.64 -11.95
N GLU A 17 -20.21 -4.79 -13.24
CA GLU A 17 -21.48 -5.35 -13.68
C GLU A 17 -21.69 -6.77 -13.15
N ALA A 18 -20.67 -7.64 -13.26
CA ALA A 18 -20.73 -9.01 -12.74
C ALA A 18 -20.90 -9.05 -11.21
N ASN A 19 -20.19 -8.19 -10.47
CA ASN A 19 -20.31 -8.08 -9.02
C ASN A 19 -21.71 -7.61 -8.59
N LEU A 20 -22.31 -6.67 -9.34
CA LEU A 20 -23.67 -6.22 -9.10
C LEU A 20 -24.66 -7.38 -9.27
N TYR A 21 -24.59 -8.09 -10.40
CA TYR A 21 -25.47 -9.24 -10.65
C TYR A 21 -25.26 -10.36 -9.64
N TYR A 22 -24.01 -10.67 -9.29
CA TYR A 22 -23.67 -11.66 -8.27
C TYR A 22 -24.28 -11.28 -6.92
N THR A 23 -24.14 -10.02 -6.50
CA THR A 23 -24.68 -9.52 -5.23
C THR A 23 -26.20 -9.58 -5.22
N ALA A 24 -26.86 -9.15 -6.31
CA ALA A 24 -28.31 -9.19 -6.43
C ALA A 24 -28.84 -10.64 -6.40
N ALA A 25 -28.28 -11.53 -7.22
CA ALA A 25 -28.67 -12.94 -7.25
C ALA A 25 -28.41 -13.64 -5.91
N THR A 26 -27.23 -13.44 -5.32
CA THR A 26 -26.90 -14.00 -4.00
C THR A 26 -27.85 -13.46 -2.93
N GLY A 27 -28.23 -12.19 -3.00
CA GLY A 27 -29.16 -11.58 -2.07
C GLY A 27 -30.58 -12.17 -2.12
N VAL A 28 -31.01 -12.70 -3.26
CA VAL A 28 -32.31 -13.39 -3.39
C VAL A 28 -32.30 -14.74 -2.66
N TYR A 29 -31.18 -15.46 -2.70
CA TYR A 29 -31.11 -16.86 -2.23
C TYR A 29 -30.39 -17.05 -0.90
N ASN A 30 -29.58 -16.08 -0.46
CA ASN A 30 -28.73 -16.21 0.71
C ASN A 30 -28.80 -14.98 1.62
N ASN A 31 -29.92 -14.87 2.36
CA ASN A 31 -30.13 -13.81 3.34
C ASN A 31 -29.02 -13.75 4.40
N LYS A 32 -28.47 -14.89 4.81
CA LYS A 32 -27.38 -14.95 5.79
C LYS A 32 -26.12 -14.23 5.28
N TYR A 33 -25.80 -14.40 4.00
CA TYR A 33 -24.69 -13.70 3.37
C TYR A 33 -24.92 -12.18 3.38
N MET A 34 -26.15 -11.74 3.05
CA MET A 34 -26.50 -10.32 3.10
C MET A 34 -26.44 -9.73 4.52
N ASP A 35 -26.80 -10.51 5.53
CA ASP A 35 -26.70 -10.08 6.93
C ASP A 35 -25.24 -9.93 7.37
N ILE A 36 -24.33 -10.80 6.91
CA ILE A 36 -22.90 -10.64 7.15
C ILE A 36 -22.37 -9.35 6.52
N LEU A 37 -22.81 -8.99 5.32
CA LEU A 37 -22.38 -7.74 4.67
C LEU A 37 -22.82 -6.48 5.43
N LYS A 38 -23.88 -6.58 6.25
CA LYS A 38 -24.35 -5.50 7.13
C LYS A 38 -23.60 -5.43 8.46
N THR A 39 -22.61 -6.29 8.67
CA THR A 39 -21.81 -6.30 9.91
C THR A 39 -21.20 -4.92 10.16
N PRO A 40 -21.37 -4.33 11.36
CA PRO A 40 -20.78 -3.04 11.68
C PRO A 40 -19.27 -3.03 11.47
N TYR A 41 -18.80 -2.00 10.77
CA TYR A 41 -17.38 -1.80 10.47
C TYR A 41 -16.72 -2.99 9.76
N LEU A 42 -17.46 -3.74 8.94
CA LEU A 42 -16.95 -4.90 8.20
C LEU A 42 -15.66 -4.59 7.44
N GLY A 43 -15.60 -3.45 6.75
CA GLY A 43 -14.40 -3.02 6.03
C GLY A 43 -13.18 -2.84 6.93
N MET A 44 -13.34 -2.27 8.13
CA MET A 44 -12.23 -2.12 9.09
C MET A 44 -11.77 -3.48 9.64
N ARG A 45 -12.70 -4.40 9.90
CA ARG A 45 -12.38 -5.77 10.33
C ARG A 45 -11.61 -6.52 9.25
N GLN A 46 -12.10 -6.46 8.01
CA GLN A 46 -11.45 -7.08 6.86
C GLN A 46 -10.07 -6.47 6.59
N TYR A 47 -9.96 -5.14 6.68
CA TYR A 47 -8.69 -4.44 6.55
C TYR A 47 -7.68 -4.91 7.59
N LEU A 48 -8.04 -4.93 8.88
CA LEU A 48 -7.15 -5.43 9.94
C LEU A 48 -6.70 -6.87 9.67
N LEU A 49 -7.63 -7.77 9.35
CA LEU A 49 -7.29 -9.17 9.03
C LEU A 49 -6.33 -9.25 7.84
N ARG A 50 -6.57 -8.48 6.79
CA ARG A 50 -5.67 -8.40 5.64
C ARG A 50 -4.27 -7.89 6.05
N GLN A 51 -4.20 -6.86 6.90
CA GLN A 51 -2.94 -6.33 7.42
C GLN A 51 -2.16 -7.33 8.27
N THR A 52 -2.81 -8.33 8.87
CA THR A 52 -2.08 -9.42 9.55
C THR A 52 -1.38 -10.40 8.61
N GLY A 53 -1.69 -10.34 7.30
CA GLY A 53 -1.03 -11.13 6.26
C GLY A 53 0.21 -10.47 5.64
N TYR A 54 0.37 -9.14 5.78
CA TYR A 54 1.49 -8.36 5.27
C TYR A 54 2.75 -8.22 6.17
N PRO A 55 2.81 -8.69 7.43
CA PRO A 55 4.06 -8.59 8.22
C PRO A 55 5.21 -9.39 7.61
N TRP A 56 4.92 -10.37 6.74
CA TRP A 56 5.92 -11.10 5.96
C TRP A 56 6.61 -10.22 4.91
N ASP A 57 5.93 -9.16 4.48
CA ASP A 57 6.45 -8.08 3.62
C ASP A 57 6.90 -6.86 4.46
N ALA A 58 7.04 -7.04 5.78
CA ALA A 58 7.46 -6.02 6.76
C ALA A 58 6.56 -4.77 6.90
N ASP A 59 5.32 -4.76 6.37
CA ASP A 59 4.39 -3.64 6.58
C ASP A 59 3.68 -3.74 7.95
N VAL A 60 4.38 -3.29 8.99
CA VAL A 60 3.83 -3.14 10.34
C VAL A 60 3.15 -1.79 10.56
N ILE A 61 3.41 -0.81 9.70
CA ILE A 61 2.91 0.57 9.82
C ILE A 61 1.40 0.58 9.59
N ASN A 62 0.95 -0.03 8.48
CA ASN A 62 -0.48 -0.11 8.18
C ASN A 62 -1.23 -1.06 9.12
N LEU A 63 -0.57 -2.09 9.65
CA LEU A 63 -1.13 -2.93 10.72
C LEU A 63 -1.38 -2.11 11.99
N ARG A 64 -0.42 -1.29 12.41
CA ARG A 64 -0.57 -0.39 13.57
C ARG A 64 -1.72 0.60 13.35
N ALA A 65 -1.81 1.19 12.16
CA ALA A 65 -2.91 2.07 11.81
C ALA A 65 -4.28 1.37 11.86
N ALA A 66 -4.38 0.15 11.34
CA ALA A 66 -5.59 -0.67 11.42
C ALA A 66 -6.01 -0.96 12.87
N LEU A 67 -5.06 -1.28 13.73
CA LEU A 67 -5.29 -1.52 15.16
C LEU A 67 -5.77 -0.25 15.87
N VAL A 68 -5.13 0.90 15.63
CA VAL A 68 -5.56 2.19 16.17
C VAL A 68 -7.01 2.50 15.76
N GLY A 69 -7.35 2.28 14.49
CA GLY A 69 -8.70 2.47 13.98
C GLY A 69 -9.73 1.60 14.70
N ILE A 70 -9.48 0.28 14.76
CA ILE A 70 -10.44 -0.69 15.33
C ILE A 70 -10.64 -0.54 16.84
N THR A 71 -9.60 -0.10 17.56
CA THR A 71 -9.62 0.08 19.02
C THR A 71 -10.22 1.42 19.44
N THR A 72 -10.70 2.23 18.52
CA THR A 72 -11.47 3.45 18.85
C THR A 72 -12.77 3.05 19.56
N LEU A 73 -13.15 3.77 20.63
CA LEU A 73 -14.28 3.39 21.49
C LEU A 73 -15.60 3.18 20.73
N SER A 74 -15.91 4.05 19.77
CA SER A 74 -17.11 3.94 18.92
C SER A 74 -17.11 2.70 18.03
N VAL A 75 -15.94 2.28 17.55
CA VAL A 75 -15.78 1.09 16.71
C VAL A 75 -15.79 -0.16 17.57
N TRP A 76 -14.92 -0.24 18.59
CA TRP A 76 -14.78 -1.43 19.42
C TRP A 76 -16.08 -1.84 20.11
N SER A 77 -16.83 -0.89 20.66
CA SER A 77 -18.12 -1.15 21.32
C SER A 77 -19.19 -1.76 20.40
N SER A 78 -19.06 -1.59 19.09
CA SER A 78 -19.93 -2.25 18.09
C SER A 78 -19.44 -3.63 17.65
N ILE A 79 -18.16 -3.95 17.92
CA ILE A 79 -17.51 -5.19 17.52
C ILE A 79 -17.54 -6.21 18.65
N SER A 80 -17.33 -5.76 19.89
CA SER A 80 -17.24 -6.61 21.07
C SER A 80 -17.84 -5.92 22.29
N LEU A 81 -18.48 -6.72 23.14
CA LEU A 81 -18.94 -6.29 24.46
C LEU A 81 -17.82 -6.37 25.51
N ALA A 82 -16.69 -7.01 25.19
CA ALA A 82 -15.55 -7.12 26.09
C ALA A 82 -14.74 -5.82 26.13
N VAL A 83 -13.99 -5.61 27.20
CA VAL A 83 -12.99 -4.54 27.26
C VAL A 83 -11.94 -4.78 26.18
N CYS A 84 -11.53 -3.72 25.48
CA CYS A 84 -10.50 -3.83 24.45
C CYS A 84 -9.16 -4.23 25.11
N PRO A 85 -8.49 -5.30 24.63
CA PRO A 85 -7.25 -5.78 25.25
C PRO A 85 -6.05 -4.85 25.02
N VAL A 86 -6.16 -3.92 24.07
CA VAL A 86 -5.10 -2.98 23.69
C VAL A 86 -5.67 -1.57 23.72
N VAL A 87 -4.92 -0.63 24.29
CA VAL A 87 -5.29 0.77 24.37
C VAL A 87 -4.10 1.59 23.91
N PHE A 88 -4.37 2.56 23.03
CA PHE A 88 -3.38 3.52 22.55
C PHE A 88 -3.67 4.89 23.14
N SER A 89 -2.62 5.61 23.54
CA SER A 89 -2.71 7.02 23.92
C SER A 89 -3.07 7.89 22.71
N ASP A 90 -3.52 9.13 22.94
CA ASP A 90 -3.86 10.05 21.85
C ASP A 90 -2.62 10.38 20.99
N GLU A 91 -1.45 10.45 21.61
CA GLU A 91 -0.16 10.63 20.93
C GLU A 91 0.17 9.43 20.04
N GLU A 92 0.03 8.20 20.54
CA GLU A 92 0.27 6.98 19.76
C GLU A 92 -0.70 6.86 18.59
N ARG A 93 -1.96 7.25 18.78
CA ARG A 93 -2.97 7.27 17.73
C ARG A 93 -2.59 8.26 16.64
N LYS A 94 -2.22 9.48 17.01
CA LYS A 94 -1.81 10.52 16.06
C LYS A 94 -0.56 10.12 15.30
N ALA A 95 0.44 9.57 15.99
CA ALA A 95 1.68 9.08 15.39
C ALA A 95 1.40 7.97 14.37
N ALA A 96 0.63 6.94 14.74
CA ALA A 96 0.31 5.83 13.83
C ALA A 96 -0.44 6.28 12.57
N MET A 97 -1.34 7.27 12.68
CA MET A 97 -2.04 7.82 11.51
C MET A 97 -1.10 8.65 10.62
N ALA A 98 -0.20 9.44 11.20
CA ALA A 98 0.78 10.23 10.45
C ALA A 98 1.79 9.31 9.73
N GLU A 99 2.35 8.32 10.43
CA GLU A 99 3.27 7.32 9.88
C GLU A 99 2.62 6.55 8.71
N SER A 100 1.37 6.10 8.87
CA SER A 100 0.64 5.39 7.80
C SER A 100 0.32 6.29 6.62
N GLN A 101 0.03 7.58 6.84
CA GLN A 101 -0.17 8.51 5.75
C GLN A 101 1.12 8.69 4.92
N GLU A 102 2.24 9.00 5.58
CA GLU A 102 3.55 9.16 4.93
C GLU A 102 3.98 7.89 4.18
N TRP A 103 3.77 6.73 4.80
CA TRP A 103 4.03 5.43 4.17
C TRP A 103 3.20 5.22 2.91
N ASN A 104 1.89 5.48 2.96
CA ASN A 104 1.00 5.26 1.81
C ASN A 104 1.29 6.25 0.66
N GLU A 105 1.69 7.49 0.97
CA GLU A 105 2.16 8.45 -0.03
C GLU A 105 3.45 7.95 -0.71
N SER A 106 4.39 7.43 0.07
CA SER A 106 5.64 6.82 -0.44
C SER A 106 5.37 5.58 -1.30
N GLU A 107 4.50 4.68 -0.85
CA GLU A 107 4.10 3.49 -1.60
C GLU A 107 3.39 3.84 -2.92
N GLN A 108 2.55 4.89 -2.92
CA GLN A 108 1.90 5.36 -4.15
C GLN A 108 2.92 5.86 -5.17
N LEU A 109 3.96 6.58 -4.71
CA LEU A 109 5.06 7.01 -5.58
C LEU A 109 5.84 5.81 -6.11
N LEU A 110 6.22 4.87 -5.23
CA LEU A 110 6.95 3.67 -5.63
C LEU A 110 6.14 2.79 -6.58
N SER A 111 4.81 2.72 -6.43
CA SER A 111 3.95 2.01 -7.38
C SER A 111 4.03 2.60 -8.78
N GLN A 112 4.03 3.93 -8.90
CA GLN A 112 4.17 4.59 -10.20
C GLN A 112 5.55 4.36 -10.80
N VAL A 113 6.60 4.33 -9.96
CA VAL A 113 7.95 3.98 -10.40
C VAL A 113 7.98 2.54 -10.91
N ARG A 114 7.41 1.58 -10.19
CA ARG A 114 7.32 0.17 -10.62
C ARG A 114 6.61 0.03 -11.96
N ASP A 115 5.45 0.66 -12.10
CA ASP A 115 4.66 0.65 -13.34
C ASP A 115 5.45 1.25 -14.51
N HIS A 116 6.18 2.35 -14.28
CA HIS A 116 7.01 2.99 -15.29
C HIS A 116 8.20 2.10 -15.73
N LEU A 117 8.89 1.52 -14.76
CA LEU A 117 10.03 0.64 -14.99
C LEU A 117 9.62 -0.73 -15.55
N GLY A 118 8.37 -1.12 -15.38
CA GLY A 118 7.87 -2.44 -15.75
C GLY A 118 8.46 -3.53 -14.86
N ILE A 119 8.55 -3.27 -13.55
CA ILE A 119 9.08 -4.19 -12.55
C ILE A 119 7.98 -4.63 -11.57
N ASP A 120 8.15 -5.81 -10.98
CA ASP A 120 7.30 -6.30 -9.90
C ASP A 120 7.68 -5.70 -8.53
N LEU A 121 7.02 -6.16 -7.46
CA LEU A 121 7.28 -5.70 -6.09
C LEU A 121 8.72 -5.97 -5.62
N GLY A 122 9.36 -7.04 -6.11
CA GLY A 122 10.73 -7.39 -5.78
C GLY A 122 11.78 -6.79 -6.70
N GLY A 123 11.38 -5.96 -7.67
CA GLY A 123 12.28 -5.40 -8.68
C GLY A 123 12.55 -6.33 -9.88
N GLY A 124 11.84 -7.45 -9.98
CA GLY A 124 11.94 -8.39 -11.10
C GLY A 124 11.32 -7.83 -12.38
N THR A 125 11.91 -8.15 -13.53
CA THR A 125 11.45 -7.69 -14.85
C THR A 125 11.73 -8.75 -15.91
N GLU A 126 11.05 -8.67 -17.05
CA GLU A 126 11.32 -9.54 -18.20
C GLU A 126 12.72 -9.28 -18.78
N PRO A 127 13.43 -10.32 -19.30
CA PRO A 127 14.79 -10.17 -19.81
C PRO A 127 14.94 -9.06 -20.86
N GLU A 128 13.95 -8.86 -21.72
CA GLU A 128 13.97 -7.85 -22.77
C GLU A 128 13.87 -6.42 -22.24
N ASN A 129 13.32 -6.23 -21.03
CA ASN A 129 13.17 -4.92 -20.38
C ASN A 129 14.30 -4.65 -19.35
N PHE A 130 15.20 -5.61 -19.09
CA PHE A 130 16.22 -5.53 -18.05
C PHE A 130 17.08 -4.25 -18.14
N GLU A 131 17.71 -4.00 -19.29
CA GLU A 131 18.60 -2.84 -19.46
C GLU A 131 17.85 -1.50 -19.28
N ARG A 132 16.61 -1.43 -19.76
CA ARG A 132 15.75 -0.25 -19.59
C ARG A 132 15.40 -0.04 -18.11
N ALA A 133 15.07 -1.12 -17.40
CA ALA A 133 14.72 -1.08 -15.99
C ALA A 133 15.93 -0.67 -15.13
N VAL A 134 17.12 -1.19 -15.40
CA VAL A 134 18.37 -0.82 -14.69
C VAL A 134 18.69 0.66 -14.86
N GLU A 135 18.66 1.17 -16.10
CA GLU A 135 18.94 2.58 -16.36
C GLU A 135 17.88 3.49 -15.74
N GLY A 136 16.60 3.15 -15.88
CA GLY A 136 15.50 3.89 -15.26
C GLY A 136 15.57 3.88 -13.74
N ASN A 137 15.91 2.74 -13.13
CA ASN A 137 16.10 2.60 -11.69
C ASN A 137 17.18 3.56 -11.16
N ARG A 138 18.32 3.63 -11.86
CA ARG A 138 19.40 4.57 -11.54
C ARG A 138 18.93 6.02 -11.65
N GLN A 139 18.17 6.37 -12.69
CA GLN A 139 17.62 7.71 -12.88
C GLN A 139 16.67 8.11 -11.75
N PHE A 140 15.74 7.24 -11.35
CA PHE A 140 14.84 7.52 -10.24
C PHE A 140 15.56 7.66 -8.92
N ARG A 141 16.58 6.83 -8.66
CA ARG A 141 17.39 6.95 -7.46
C ARG A 141 18.15 8.28 -7.39
N MET A 142 18.73 8.72 -8.52
CA MET A 142 19.37 10.04 -8.61
C MET A 142 18.36 11.18 -8.41
N GLU A 143 17.18 11.04 -9.00
CA GLU A 143 16.11 12.04 -8.88
C GLU A 143 15.60 12.14 -7.44
N MET A 144 15.48 11.02 -6.73
CA MET A 144 15.14 11.01 -5.31
C MET A 144 16.17 11.78 -4.47
N VAL A 145 17.47 11.55 -4.72
CA VAL A 145 18.54 12.32 -4.05
C VAL A 145 18.50 13.80 -4.41
N ARG A 146 18.20 14.13 -5.66
CA ARG A 146 18.07 15.52 -6.13
C ARG A 146 16.93 16.27 -5.44
N GLN A 147 15.84 15.58 -5.13
CA GLN A 147 14.66 16.13 -4.46
C GLN A 147 14.73 16.04 -2.93
N ALA A 148 15.71 15.33 -2.36
CA ALA A 148 15.86 15.16 -0.93
C ALA A 148 16.12 16.50 -0.21
N GLU A 149 15.61 16.62 1.01
CA GLU A 149 15.90 17.78 1.85
C GLU A 149 17.39 17.85 2.23
N GLU A 150 17.83 19.03 2.65
CA GLU A 150 19.22 19.23 3.07
C GLU A 150 19.58 18.30 4.24
N GLY A 151 20.62 17.49 4.05
CA GLY A 151 21.07 16.49 5.02
C GLY A 151 20.41 15.12 4.89
N GLN A 152 19.41 14.96 4.01
CA GLN A 152 18.73 13.68 3.76
C GLN A 152 19.25 12.93 2.53
N GLN A 153 20.10 13.56 1.70
CA GLN A 153 20.59 12.98 0.44
C GLN A 153 21.17 11.57 0.62
N GLU A 154 21.99 11.38 1.65
CA GLU A 154 22.64 10.10 1.92
C GLU A 154 21.64 9.03 2.39
N ILE A 155 20.64 9.43 3.19
CA ILE A 155 19.59 8.53 3.65
C ILE A 155 18.75 8.07 2.46
N CYS A 156 18.34 8.99 1.58
CA CYS A 156 17.59 8.66 0.36
C CYS A 156 18.39 7.75 -0.57
N TRP A 157 19.69 8.00 -0.74
CA TRP A 157 20.56 7.19 -1.58
C TRP A 157 20.69 5.75 -1.06
N ARG A 158 20.92 5.60 0.25
CA ARG A 158 21.14 4.29 0.89
C ARG A 158 19.87 3.47 1.04
N ASN A 159 18.72 4.13 1.25
CA ASN A 159 17.44 3.48 1.47
C ASN A 159 16.62 3.28 0.18
N TRP A 160 17.22 3.46 -0.99
CA TRP A 160 16.51 3.21 -2.24
C TRP A 160 16.08 1.73 -2.35
N PRO A 161 14.79 1.42 -2.53
CA PRO A 161 14.27 0.05 -2.40
C PRO A 161 14.83 -0.96 -3.40
N TYR A 162 15.24 -0.50 -4.58
CA TYR A 162 15.77 -1.35 -5.66
C TYR A 162 17.26 -1.12 -5.86
N LYS A 163 17.98 -0.80 -4.78
CA LYS A 163 19.45 -0.74 -4.77
C LYS A 163 19.99 -2.17 -4.73
N ASP A 164 21.10 -2.43 -5.42
CA ASP A 164 21.81 -3.69 -5.25
C ASP A 164 22.34 -3.84 -3.82
N ASP A 165 22.21 -5.04 -3.24
CA ASP A 165 22.63 -5.31 -1.87
C ASP A 165 24.13 -5.03 -1.65
N GLU A 166 24.94 -5.23 -2.68
CA GLU A 166 26.40 -5.00 -2.67
C GLU A 166 26.80 -3.53 -2.93
N ASP A 167 25.86 -2.66 -3.26
CA ASP A 167 26.16 -1.25 -3.56
C ASP A 167 26.30 -0.40 -2.28
N ASP A 168 27.53 -0.26 -1.79
CA ASP A 168 27.89 0.60 -0.67
C ASP A 168 28.40 1.99 -1.09
N SER A 169 28.11 2.42 -2.33
CA SER A 169 28.52 3.74 -2.81
C SER A 169 27.86 4.87 -2.01
N MET A 170 28.60 5.96 -1.81
CA MET A 170 28.07 7.19 -1.24
C MET A 170 27.22 7.93 -2.28
N SER A 171 26.28 8.75 -1.82
CA SER A 171 25.52 9.62 -2.71
C SER A 171 26.46 10.47 -3.58
N PRO A 172 26.16 10.67 -4.88
CA PRO A 172 26.94 11.55 -5.72
C PRO A 172 26.96 12.96 -5.11
N SER A 173 28.14 13.46 -4.76
CA SER A 173 28.29 14.83 -4.27
C SER A 173 27.83 15.80 -5.35
N GLY A 174 26.71 16.48 -5.11
CA GLY A 174 26.04 17.36 -6.06
C GLY A 174 26.95 18.48 -6.54
N ASN A 175 27.61 18.27 -7.67
CA ASN A 175 28.17 19.32 -8.52
C ASN A 175 27.66 19.04 -9.93
N VAL A 176 26.54 19.69 -10.26
CA VAL A 176 26.19 20.06 -11.64
C VAL A 176 26.26 21.58 -11.69
#